data_AF-A0A1M7HLG5-F1
#
_entry.id   AF-A0A1M7HLG5-F1
#
_cell.length_a   1.000
_cell.length_b   1.000
_cell.length_c   1.000
_cell.angle_alpha   90.00
_cell.angle_beta   90.00
_cell.angle_gamma   90.00
#
_symmetry.space_group_name_H-M   'P 1'
#
loop_
_entity.id
_entity.type
_entity.pdbx_description
1 polymer ?
#
loop_
_entity_poly.entity_id
_entity_poly.type
_entity_poly.pdbx_seq_one_letter_code
_entity_poly.pdbx_strand_id
1 'polypeptide(L)'
;MKLEDIVLVKEHVKGRVMNYLSTLDDYMLIHTGLKTDSIVMSGQIAFDLAKTLTDGWKWSIVEFSEYKRTEARFCTSEAQLRGFLGGRFDNPEQKTVFAEQLCNAYCLDKVARLGIRLDGSTNGKIQFTYKAVERKYVQGDILHNFNGSDYRVMEKFSARNLLLMDVNKGNMLVAIGTGTYTRYPKDEIPMEDNQTIAIEWDHGVYLGATPSGIDFGLLREKYGEVREVENLSDFRTQQSDIFLFYKKIAESPLLETSVKEAAMNAMYDIFMTGREEVFRENLDSGKYDQRFLGTEDLHKEKVR
;
A
#
# COMPACT_ATOMS: atom_id res chain seq x y z
N MET A 1 -11.76 -1.02 20.50
CA MET A 1 -10.38 -0.47 20.45
C MET A 1 -9.80 -0.63 19.05
N LYS A 2 -8.87 0.26 18.67
CA LYS A 2 -8.09 0.17 17.44
C LYS A 2 -6.91 -0.80 17.61
N LEU A 3 -6.26 -1.19 16.51
CA LEU A 3 -5.07 -2.06 16.59
C LEU A 3 -3.91 -1.33 17.25
N GLU A 4 -3.77 -0.05 16.94
CA GLU A 4 -2.72 0.85 17.42
C GLU A 4 -2.83 1.15 18.92
N ASP A 5 -3.96 0.79 19.56
CA ASP A 5 -4.13 0.86 21.01
C ASP A 5 -3.52 -0.36 21.74
N ILE A 6 -3.19 -1.43 21.00
CA ILE A 6 -2.59 -2.65 21.54
C ILE A 6 -1.08 -2.49 21.64
N VAL A 7 -0.53 -2.72 22.83
CA VAL A 7 0.89 -2.84 23.10
C VAL A 7 1.28 -4.32 23.14
N LEU A 8 2.19 -4.71 22.25
CA LEU A 8 2.82 -6.02 22.22
C LEU A 8 3.99 -6.00 23.21
N VAL A 9 3.98 -6.88 24.21
CA VAL A 9 4.97 -6.85 25.30
C VAL A 9 5.71 -8.18 25.38
N LYS A 10 7.04 -8.12 25.33
CA LYS A 10 7.95 -9.23 25.64
C LYS A 10 8.63 -8.92 26.96
N GLU A 11 8.26 -9.65 28.01
CA GLU A 11 8.84 -9.48 29.33
C GLU A 11 9.85 -10.58 29.59
N HIS A 12 11.11 -10.18 29.82
CA HIS A 12 12.21 -11.08 30.11
C HIS A 12 12.41 -11.12 31.62
N VAL A 13 12.24 -12.29 32.24
CA VAL A 13 12.46 -12.48 33.68
C VAL A 13 13.27 -13.75 33.91
N LYS A 14 14.45 -13.62 34.51
CA LYS A 14 15.31 -14.75 34.93
C LYS A 14 15.48 -15.82 33.84
N GLY A 15 15.76 -15.39 32.60
CA GLY A 15 16.00 -16.28 31.46
C GLY A 15 14.75 -16.80 30.74
N ARG A 16 13.53 -16.48 31.21
CA ARG A 16 12.26 -16.79 30.52
C ARG A 16 11.69 -15.55 29.84
N VAL A 17 10.99 -15.75 28.72
CA VAL A 17 10.25 -14.67 28.05
C VAL A 17 8.75 -14.96 28.12
N MET A 18 8.00 -13.95 28.53
CA MET A 18 6.55 -13.96 28.55
C MET A 18 6.05 -12.92 27.55
N ASN A 19 5.29 -13.37 26.56
CA ASN A 19 4.64 -12.48 25.59
C ASN A 19 3.19 -12.25 26.02
N TYR A 20 2.72 -11.01 25.99
CA TYR A 20 1.31 -10.68 26.26
C TYR A 20 0.90 -9.37 25.59
N LEU A 21 -0.40 -9.12 25.58
CA LEU A 21 -1.01 -7.93 25.00
C LEU A 21 -1.49 -7.00 26.10
N SER A 22 -1.13 -5.73 26.02
CA SER A 22 -1.49 -4.72 27.02
C SER A 22 -2.10 -3.49 26.35
N THR A 23 -2.75 -2.63 27.11
CA THR A 23 -2.95 -1.23 26.72
C THR A 23 -1.75 -0.41 27.18
N LEU A 24 -1.64 0.84 26.71
CA LEU A 24 -0.63 1.78 27.22
C LEU A 24 -0.76 1.96 28.73
N ASP A 25 -1.98 2.21 29.22
CA ASP A 25 -2.22 2.48 30.64
C ASP A 25 -1.85 1.28 31.52
N ASP A 26 -2.24 0.07 31.14
CA ASP A 26 -1.89 -1.14 31.87
C ASP A 26 -0.38 -1.42 31.82
N TYR A 27 0.26 -1.19 30.66
CA TYR A 27 1.70 -1.37 30.52
C TYR A 27 2.46 -0.42 31.45
N MET A 28 2.05 0.86 31.47
CA MET A 28 2.62 1.85 32.36
C MET A 28 2.34 1.51 33.83
N LEU A 29 1.13 1.06 34.18
CA LEU A 29 0.81 0.68 35.55
C LEU A 29 1.65 -0.51 36.05
N ILE A 30 1.78 -1.56 35.22
CA ILE A 30 2.51 -2.78 35.57
C ILE A 30 4.01 -2.52 35.71
N HIS A 31 4.59 -1.72 34.81
CA HIS A 31 6.05 -1.59 34.71
C HIS A 31 6.61 -0.31 35.29
N THR A 32 5.82 0.76 35.36
CA THR A 32 6.27 2.06 35.90
C THR A 32 5.59 2.40 37.24
N GLY A 33 4.35 1.97 37.44
CA GLY A 33 3.49 2.35 38.57
C GLY A 33 3.94 1.95 39.98
N LEU A 34 5.02 1.17 40.13
CA LEU A 34 5.56 0.74 41.45
C LEU A 34 7.04 1.07 41.68
N LYS A 35 7.77 1.62 40.70
CA LYS A 35 9.24 1.78 40.80
C LYS A 35 9.82 3.09 40.28
N THR A 36 9.05 3.91 39.56
CA THR A 36 9.54 5.21 39.10
C THR A 36 8.95 6.32 39.97
N ASP A 37 9.66 6.70 41.04
CA ASP A 37 9.41 7.98 41.74
C ASP A 37 9.64 9.21 40.82
N SER A 38 10.04 8.99 39.56
CA SER A 38 10.33 10.00 38.56
C SER A 38 9.30 9.97 37.42
N ILE A 39 8.40 10.96 37.43
CA ILE A 39 7.48 11.29 36.33
C ILE A 39 8.23 11.41 34.99
N VAL A 40 9.49 11.88 35.02
CA VAL A 40 10.34 12.05 33.84
C VAL A 40 10.66 10.72 33.18
N MET A 41 10.95 9.67 33.97
CA MET A 41 11.25 8.35 33.44
C MET A 41 10.02 7.71 32.80
N SER A 42 8.85 7.84 33.43
CA SER A 42 7.58 7.37 32.85
C SER A 42 7.26 8.10 31.53
N GLY A 43 7.49 9.41 31.49
CA GLY A 43 7.34 10.20 30.26
C GLY A 43 8.27 9.75 29.13
N GLN A 44 9.53 9.44 29.44
CA GLN A 44 10.50 8.93 28.47
C GLN A 44 10.09 7.55 27.91
N ILE A 45 9.63 6.65 28.76
CA ILE A 45 9.15 5.31 28.35
C ILE A 45 7.95 5.44 27.40
N ALA A 46 6.98 6.27 27.76
CA ALA A 46 5.81 6.53 26.92
C ALA A 46 6.21 7.15 25.57
N PHE A 47 7.15 8.09 25.57
CA PHE A 47 7.65 8.72 24.35
C PHE A 47 8.40 7.74 23.45
N ASP A 48 9.25 6.88 24.00
CA ASP A 48 9.96 5.87 23.23
C ASP A 48 9.04 4.78 22.70
N LEU A 49 7.99 4.43 23.44
CA LEU A 49 6.93 3.56 22.95
C LEU A 49 6.14 4.20 21.80
N ALA A 50 5.80 5.50 21.90
CA ALA A 50 5.09 6.22 20.83
C ALA A 50 5.88 6.25 19.51
N LYS A 51 7.22 6.31 19.56
CA LYS A 51 8.07 6.21 18.36
C LYS A 51 7.92 4.88 17.61
N THR A 52 7.40 3.83 18.24
CA THR A 52 7.20 2.52 17.58
C THR A 52 5.99 2.51 16.62
N LEU A 53 5.14 3.54 16.67
CA LEU A 53 4.02 3.70 15.72
C LEU A 53 4.50 4.05 14.31
N THR A 54 5.63 4.75 14.20
CA THR A 54 6.17 5.21 12.91
C THR A 54 7.31 4.34 12.38
N ASP A 55 7.86 3.45 13.21
CA ASP A 55 8.95 2.53 12.85
C ASP A 55 8.53 1.07 13.03
N GLY A 56 8.30 0.40 11.90
CA GLY A 56 7.85 -0.99 11.83
C GLY A 56 8.78 -2.01 12.47
N TRP A 57 10.06 -1.69 12.72
CA TRP A 57 11.04 -2.61 13.30
C TRP A 57 11.45 -2.26 14.72
N LYS A 58 11.16 -1.05 15.17
CA LYS A 58 11.55 -0.57 16.50
C LYS A 58 10.75 -1.21 17.62
N TRP A 59 11.47 -1.55 18.69
CA TRP A 59 10.93 -1.91 20.00
C TRP A 59 11.44 -0.90 21.03
N SER A 60 10.56 -0.49 21.94
CA SER A 60 10.95 0.25 23.14
C SER A 60 11.50 -0.74 24.15
N ILE A 61 12.72 -0.53 24.62
CA ILE A 61 13.38 -1.43 25.57
C ILE A 61 13.53 -0.70 26.89
N VAL A 62 13.06 -1.32 27.96
CA VAL A 62 13.20 -0.80 29.33
C VAL A 62 13.87 -1.85 30.19
N GLU A 63 15.02 -1.51 30.77
CA GLU A 63 15.75 -2.36 31.69
C GLU A 63 15.44 -1.94 33.13
N PHE A 64 14.87 -2.85 33.92
CA PHE A 64 14.53 -2.60 35.33
C PHE A 64 15.60 -3.15 36.28
N SER A 65 16.31 -4.19 35.88
CA SER A 65 17.46 -4.79 36.55
C SER A 65 18.18 -5.75 35.61
N GLU A 66 19.31 -6.31 36.02
CA GLU A 66 20.03 -7.36 35.28
C GLU A 66 19.16 -8.58 34.91
N TYR A 67 18.09 -8.85 35.67
CA TYR A 67 17.25 -10.02 35.48
C TYR A 67 15.83 -9.71 34.99
N LYS A 68 15.50 -8.43 34.80
CA LYS A 68 14.19 -7.98 34.32
C LYS A 68 14.34 -6.87 33.28
N ARG A 69 13.88 -7.15 32.07
CA ARG A 69 13.70 -6.14 31.01
C ARG A 69 12.39 -6.35 30.26
N THR A 70 11.85 -5.29 29.69
CA THR A 70 10.70 -5.37 28.77
C THR A 70 11.09 -4.83 27.41
N GLU A 71 10.61 -5.50 26.37
CA GLU A 71 10.59 -5.00 25.01
C GLU A 71 9.12 -4.81 24.63
N ALA A 72 8.72 -3.58 24.30
CA ALA A 72 7.34 -3.25 24.01
C ALA A 72 7.19 -2.42 22.74
N ARG A 73 6.07 -2.58 22.04
CA ARG A 73 5.73 -1.75 20.86
C ARG A 73 4.24 -1.65 20.64
N PHE A 74 3.78 -0.60 19.98
CA PHE A 74 2.43 -0.55 19.45
C PHE A 74 2.25 -1.49 18.25
N CYS A 75 1.05 -2.05 18.15
CA CYS A 75 0.64 -2.91 17.06
C CYS A 75 0.07 -2.09 15.90
N THR A 76 0.75 -2.08 14.75
CA THR A 76 0.36 -1.24 13.60
C THR A 76 -0.38 -1.99 12.50
N SER A 77 -0.48 -3.33 12.59
CA SER A 77 -1.16 -4.14 11.57
C SER A 77 -1.60 -5.50 12.11
N GLU A 78 -2.60 -6.10 11.44
CA GLU A 78 -3.02 -7.47 11.72
C GLU A 78 -1.88 -8.48 11.50
N ALA A 79 -1.04 -8.29 10.46
CA ALA A 79 0.09 -9.15 10.18
C ALA A 79 1.13 -9.13 11.31
N GLN A 80 1.36 -7.97 11.93
CA GLN A 80 2.24 -7.85 13.08
C GLN A 80 1.65 -8.54 14.32
N LEU A 81 0.36 -8.36 14.58
CA LEU A 81 -0.34 -9.04 15.67
C LEU A 81 -0.24 -10.57 15.52
N ARG A 82 -0.53 -11.10 14.32
CA ARG A 82 -0.39 -12.54 14.01
C ARG A 82 1.04 -13.02 14.17
N GLY A 83 2.02 -12.25 13.70
CA GLY A 83 3.43 -12.56 13.86
C GLY A 83 3.84 -12.64 15.33
N PHE A 84 3.35 -11.73 16.16
CA PHE A 84 3.64 -11.73 17.60
C PHE A 84 3.01 -12.91 18.32
N LEU A 85 1.72 -13.17 18.09
CA LEU A 85 1.01 -14.32 18.65
C LEU A 85 1.63 -15.65 18.19
N GLY A 86 2.08 -15.73 16.94
CA GLY A 86 2.75 -16.91 16.36
C GLY A 86 4.24 -17.01 16.68
N GLY A 87 4.79 -16.15 17.55
CA GLY A 87 6.19 -16.23 17.99
C GLY A 87 7.24 -15.83 16.94
N ARG A 88 6.85 -15.14 15.86
CA ARG A 88 7.76 -14.67 14.81
C ARG A 88 8.86 -13.74 15.33
N PHE A 89 8.59 -13.03 16.42
CA PHE A 89 9.54 -12.12 17.05
C PHE A 89 10.35 -12.77 18.17
N ASP A 90 10.16 -14.06 18.42
CA ASP A 90 10.81 -14.76 19.54
C ASP A 90 12.21 -15.24 19.15
N ASN A 91 13.08 -15.33 20.15
CA ASN A 91 14.38 -15.96 19.99
C ASN A 91 14.20 -17.49 20.06
N PRO A 92 14.56 -18.26 19.01
CA PRO A 92 14.43 -19.73 19.02
C PRO A 92 15.19 -20.42 20.15
N GLU A 93 16.27 -19.81 20.65
CA GLU A 93 17.10 -20.35 21.73
C GLU A 93 16.50 -20.11 23.12
N GLN A 94 15.49 -19.24 23.22
CA GLN A 94 14.90 -18.84 24.49
C GLN A 94 13.49 -19.38 24.64
N LYS A 95 13.22 -20.00 25.79
CA LYS A 95 11.87 -20.49 26.11
C LYS A 95 10.92 -19.30 26.28
N THR A 96 10.05 -19.12 25.29
CA THR A 96 9.03 -18.09 25.24
C THR A 96 7.63 -18.70 25.41
N VAL A 97 6.79 -18.04 26.20
CA VAL A 97 5.40 -18.46 26.43
C VAL A 97 4.48 -17.26 26.25
N PHE A 98 3.37 -17.45 25.53
CA PHE A 98 2.31 -16.46 25.48
C PHE A 98 1.46 -16.55 26.76
N ALA A 99 1.47 -15.48 27.56
CA ALA A 99 0.84 -15.41 28.87
C ALA A 99 -0.53 -14.74 28.78
N GLU A 100 -1.54 -15.50 28.33
CA GLU A 100 -2.93 -15.03 28.20
C GLU A 100 -3.46 -14.36 29.47
N GLN A 101 -3.11 -14.91 30.64
CA GLN A 101 -3.53 -14.39 31.94
C GLN A 101 -2.99 -13.00 32.29
N LEU A 102 -1.95 -12.52 31.58
CA LEU A 102 -1.41 -11.17 31.73
C LEU A 102 -2.00 -10.20 30.70
N CYS A 103 -2.79 -10.69 29.75
CA CYS A 103 -3.33 -9.85 28.70
C CYS A 103 -4.47 -8.98 29.22
N ASN A 104 -4.53 -7.74 28.71
CA ASN A 104 -5.70 -6.91 28.89
C ASN A 104 -6.92 -7.55 28.16
N ALA A 105 -8.08 -7.56 28.82
CA ALA A 105 -9.28 -8.22 28.32
C ALA A 105 -9.80 -7.61 27.00
N TYR A 106 -9.68 -6.29 26.80
CA TYR A 106 -10.07 -5.63 25.56
C TYR A 106 -9.15 -6.04 24.40
N CYS A 107 -7.85 -6.24 24.66
CA CYS A 107 -6.92 -6.75 23.64
C CYS A 107 -7.32 -8.16 23.19
N LEU A 108 -7.68 -9.04 24.13
CA LEU A 108 -8.13 -10.40 23.82
C LEU A 108 -9.45 -10.40 23.03
N ASP A 109 -10.42 -9.56 23.42
CA ASP A 109 -11.66 -9.37 22.66
C ASP A 109 -11.39 -8.91 21.22
N LYS A 110 -10.47 -7.95 21.06
CA LYS A 110 -10.07 -7.47 19.72
C LYS A 110 -9.46 -8.59 18.86
N VAL A 111 -8.54 -9.38 19.42
CA VAL A 111 -7.94 -10.55 18.74
C VAL A 111 -9.02 -11.54 18.28
N ALA A 112 -9.97 -11.84 19.17
CA ALA A 112 -11.07 -12.75 18.86
C ALA A 112 -11.96 -12.20 17.73
N ARG A 113 -12.35 -10.92 17.78
CA ARG A 113 -13.17 -10.27 16.74
C ARG A 113 -12.50 -10.19 15.37
N LEU A 114 -11.17 -10.10 15.34
CA LEU A 114 -10.38 -10.18 14.11
C LEU A 114 -10.27 -11.62 13.56
N GLY A 115 -10.86 -12.61 14.23
CA GLY A 115 -10.79 -14.00 13.79
C GLY A 115 -9.38 -14.57 13.95
N ILE A 116 -8.63 -14.12 14.94
CA ILE A 116 -7.26 -14.56 15.21
C ILE A 116 -7.26 -15.41 16.48
N ARG A 117 -6.50 -16.50 16.47
CA ARG A 117 -6.23 -17.33 17.65
C ARG A 117 -4.98 -16.84 18.37
N LEU A 118 -4.78 -17.25 19.62
CA LEU A 118 -3.61 -16.84 20.41
C LEU A 118 -2.27 -17.41 19.91
N ASP A 119 -2.31 -18.31 18.93
CA ASP A 119 -1.14 -18.78 18.17
C ASP A 119 -0.93 -18.01 16.85
N GLY A 120 -1.70 -16.94 16.60
CA GLY A 120 -1.66 -16.13 15.38
C GLY A 120 -2.40 -16.72 14.18
N SER A 121 -2.87 -17.97 14.27
CA SER A 121 -3.62 -18.63 13.20
C SER A 121 -5.05 -18.11 13.09
N THR A 122 -5.70 -18.39 11.95
CA THR A 122 -7.07 -17.95 11.71
C THR A 122 -8.06 -18.83 12.45
N ASN A 123 -9.00 -18.20 13.15
CA ASN A 123 -10.15 -18.86 13.73
C ASN A 123 -11.23 -19.11 12.67
N GLY A 124 -11.17 -20.26 12.00
CA GLY A 124 -12.14 -20.65 10.96
C GLY A 124 -13.60 -20.79 11.42
N LYS A 125 -13.90 -20.63 12.72
CA LYS A 125 -15.28 -20.54 13.22
C LYS A 125 -15.92 -19.18 12.94
N ILE A 126 -15.11 -18.13 12.79
CA ILE A 126 -15.59 -16.78 12.51
C ILE A 126 -15.68 -16.64 10.99
N GLN A 127 -16.90 -16.43 10.51
CA GLN A 127 -17.15 -16.08 9.11
C GLN A 127 -17.17 -14.57 8.98
N PHE A 128 -16.55 -14.05 7.92
CA PHE A 128 -16.56 -12.62 7.61
C PHE A 128 -17.47 -12.34 6.41
N THR A 129 -18.11 -11.18 6.44
CA THR A 129 -18.78 -10.57 5.30
C THR A 129 -17.88 -9.50 4.72
N TYR A 130 -17.77 -9.47 3.39
CA TYR A 130 -17.08 -8.44 2.62
C TYR A 130 -18.11 -7.65 1.83
N LYS A 131 -18.15 -6.33 2.03
CA LYS A 131 -19.00 -5.42 1.24
C LYS A 131 -18.13 -4.45 0.46
N ALA A 132 -18.36 -4.37 -0.84
CA ALA A 132 -17.68 -3.39 -1.70
C ALA A 132 -18.02 -1.97 -1.24
N VAL A 133 -17.01 -1.11 -1.24
CA VAL A 133 -17.11 0.31 -0.92
C VAL A 133 -16.64 1.09 -2.14
N GLU A 134 -17.44 2.06 -2.56
CA GLU A 134 -17.03 2.96 -3.63
C GLU A 134 -15.84 3.80 -3.16
N ARG A 135 -14.73 3.72 -3.89
CA ARG A 135 -13.52 4.48 -3.60
C ARG A 135 -12.90 4.95 -4.91
N LYS A 136 -12.54 6.23 -4.97
CA LYS A 136 -11.72 6.80 -6.04
C LYS A 136 -10.26 6.76 -5.58
N TYR A 137 -9.41 6.12 -6.37
CA TYR A 137 -7.97 6.06 -6.11
C TYR A 137 -7.27 7.27 -6.74
N VAL A 138 -6.37 7.88 -5.98
CA VAL A 138 -5.55 9.02 -6.42
C VAL A 138 -4.07 8.64 -6.31
N GLN A 139 -3.26 9.14 -7.23
CA GLN A 139 -1.81 8.98 -7.17
C GLN A 139 -1.28 9.56 -5.84
N GLY A 140 -0.42 8.81 -5.17
CA GLY A 140 0.12 9.13 -3.86
C GLY A 140 -0.65 8.55 -2.67
N ASP A 141 -1.88 8.07 -2.87
CA ASP A 141 -2.68 7.43 -1.82
C ASP A 141 -1.91 6.26 -1.19
N ILE A 142 -2.04 6.10 0.13
CA ILE A 142 -1.63 4.88 0.84
C ILE A 142 -2.87 4.02 1.07
N LEU A 143 -2.84 2.81 0.51
CA LEU A 143 -3.92 1.84 0.55
C LEU A 143 -3.50 0.64 1.41
N HIS A 144 -4.31 0.36 2.42
CA HIS A 144 -4.15 -0.82 3.27
C HIS A 144 -4.74 -2.05 2.57
N ASN A 145 -4.01 -3.16 2.47
CA ASN A 145 -4.53 -4.44 1.95
C ASN A 145 -4.80 -5.43 3.10
N PHE A 146 -5.78 -6.34 2.98
CA PHE A 146 -6.06 -7.35 4.01
C PHE A 146 -4.89 -8.31 4.30
N ASN A 147 -3.92 -8.41 3.40
CA ASN A 147 -2.66 -9.13 3.62
C ASN A 147 -1.75 -8.44 4.67
N GLY A 148 -2.11 -7.23 5.14
CA GLY A 148 -1.42 -6.46 6.16
C GLY A 148 -0.29 -5.58 5.64
N SER A 149 -0.05 -5.53 4.33
CA SER A 149 0.86 -4.57 3.71
C SER A 149 0.11 -3.29 3.31
N ASP A 150 0.84 -2.18 3.39
CA ASP A 150 0.42 -0.89 2.84
C ASP A 150 1.09 -0.64 1.49
N TYR A 151 0.31 -0.09 0.56
CA TYR A 151 0.75 0.17 -0.80
C TYR A 151 0.50 1.61 -1.18
N ARG A 152 1.53 2.29 -1.70
CA ARG A 152 1.40 3.61 -2.31
C ARG A 152 0.93 3.47 -3.76
N VAL A 153 -0.08 4.25 -4.14
CA VAL A 153 -0.49 4.38 -5.54
C VAL A 153 0.55 5.21 -6.30
N MET A 154 1.28 4.55 -7.19
CA MET A 154 2.31 5.20 -8.02
C MET A 154 1.70 5.79 -9.28
N GLU A 155 0.73 5.10 -9.88
CA GLU A 155 -0.05 5.56 -11.03
C GLU A 155 -1.40 4.84 -11.06
N LYS A 156 -2.43 5.53 -11.54
CA LYS A 156 -3.73 4.94 -11.86
C LYS A 156 -3.76 4.62 -13.36
N PHE A 157 -3.77 3.34 -13.72
CA PHE A 157 -3.89 2.91 -15.11
C PHE A 157 -5.34 2.91 -15.59
N SER A 158 -6.28 2.53 -14.72
CA SER A 158 -7.71 2.53 -15.00
C SER A 158 -8.51 2.77 -13.73
N ALA A 159 -9.85 2.72 -13.78
CA ALA A 159 -10.66 2.80 -12.56
C ALA A 159 -10.27 1.74 -11.50
N ARG A 160 -9.79 0.57 -11.94
CA ARG A 160 -9.49 -0.58 -11.07
C ARG A 160 -8.07 -1.14 -11.22
N ASN A 161 -7.30 -0.70 -12.22
CA ASN A 161 -5.91 -1.13 -12.40
C ASN A 161 -4.97 -0.06 -11.89
N LEU A 162 -4.13 -0.43 -10.92
CA LEU A 162 -3.22 0.49 -10.25
C LEU A 162 -1.79 -0.01 -10.34
N LEU A 163 -0.84 0.89 -10.58
CA LEU A 163 0.55 0.64 -10.26
C LEU A 163 0.75 0.98 -8.78
N LEU A 164 1.13 -0.02 -7.99
CA LEU A 164 1.31 0.08 -6.55
C LEU A 164 2.77 -0.16 -6.16
N MET A 165 3.21 0.43 -5.05
CA MET A 165 4.49 0.17 -4.42
C MET A 165 4.29 -0.18 -2.94
N ASP A 166 4.82 -1.33 -2.49
CA ASP A 166 4.86 -1.69 -1.07
C ASP A 166 5.66 -0.63 -0.30
N VAL A 167 5.02 0.01 0.68
CA VAL A 167 5.59 1.15 1.41
C VAL A 167 6.85 0.74 2.19
N ASN A 168 6.92 -0.50 2.67
CA ASN A 168 8.02 -0.97 3.50
C ASN A 168 9.15 -1.58 2.67
N LYS A 169 8.81 -2.28 1.58
CA LYS A 169 9.78 -3.04 0.78
C LYS A 169 10.24 -2.33 -0.49
N GLY A 170 9.50 -1.32 -0.95
CA GLY A 170 9.75 -0.64 -2.22
C GLY A 170 9.43 -1.49 -3.45
N ASN A 171 8.94 -2.71 -3.28
CA ASN A 171 8.54 -3.59 -4.39
C ASN A 171 7.31 -3.02 -5.09
N MET A 172 7.38 -2.92 -6.43
CA MET A 172 6.27 -2.47 -7.26
C MET A 172 5.48 -3.66 -7.83
N LEU A 173 4.19 -3.43 -8.06
CA LEU A 173 3.30 -4.37 -8.73
C LEU A 173 2.18 -3.65 -9.47
N VAL A 174 1.63 -4.29 -10.50
CA VAL A 174 0.35 -3.87 -11.10
C VAL A 174 -0.76 -4.67 -10.43
N ALA A 175 -1.65 -3.97 -9.73
CA ALA A 175 -2.85 -4.53 -9.10
C ALA A 175 -4.01 -4.40 -10.09
N ILE A 176 -4.51 -5.54 -10.58
CA ILE A 176 -5.55 -5.61 -11.60
C ILE A 176 -6.89 -5.91 -10.92
N GLY A 177 -7.92 -5.14 -11.27
CA GLY A 177 -9.25 -5.33 -10.70
C GLY A 177 -9.37 -4.90 -9.23
N THR A 178 -8.54 -3.97 -8.78
CA THR A 178 -8.55 -3.43 -7.42
C THR A 178 -9.95 -2.98 -7.01
N GLY A 179 -10.35 -3.39 -5.80
CA GLY A 179 -11.58 -2.97 -5.15
C GLY A 179 -11.33 -2.70 -3.67
N THR A 180 -12.11 -1.79 -3.09
CA THR A 180 -12.11 -1.52 -1.65
C THR A 180 -13.28 -2.22 -1.01
N TYR A 181 -13.04 -2.87 0.12
CA TYR A 181 -14.03 -3.64 0.84
C TYR A 181 -14.01 -3.34 2.33
N THR A 182 -15.19 -3.30 2.93
CA THR A 182 -15.35 -3.40 4.37
C THR A 182 -15.53 -4.88 4.74
N ARG A 183 -14.67 -5.38 5.64
CA ARG A 183 -14.73 -6.72 6.26
C ARG A 183 -15.21 -6.61 7.70
N TYR A 184 -16.19 -7.41 8.10
CA TYR A 184 -16.72 -7.50 9.47
C TYR A 184 -17.35 -8.89 9.70
N PRO A 185 -17.57 -9.33 10.96
CA PRO A 185 -18.18 -10.63 11.24
C PRO A 185 -19.55 -10.78 10.58
N LYS A 186 -19.86 -11.97 10.05
CA LYS A 186 -20.97 -12.20 9.10
C LYS A 186 -22.34 -11.77 9.62
N ASP A 187 -22.58 -11.96 10.90
CA ASP A 187 -23.88 -11.74 11.56
C ASP A 187 -23.88 -10.47 12.44
N GLU A 188 -22.88 -9.61 12.28
CA GLU A 188 -22.76 -8.35 13.02
C GLU A 188 -23.00 -7.13 12.11
N ILE A 189 -23.42 -6.02 12.72
CA ILE A 189 -23.48 -4.73 12.05
C ILE A 189 -22.07 -4.12 12.05
N PRO A 190 -21.58 -3.59 10.91
CA PRO A 190 -20.28 -2.92 10.86
C PRO A 190 -20.30 -1.65 11.72
N MET A 191 -19.40 -1.61 12.68
CA MET A 191 -19.10 -0.53 13.63
C MET A 191 -17.60 -0.21 13.55
N GLU A 192 -17.17 0.91 14.11
CA GLU A 192 -15.76 1.34 14.06
C GLU A 192 -14.78 0.29 14.64
N ASP A 193 -15.23 -0.49 15.63
CA ASP A 193 -14.39 -1.44 16.36
C ASP A 193 -14.38 -2.87 15.80
N ASN A 194 -15.37 -3.26 15.00
CA ASN A 194 -15.50 -4.61 14.43
C ASN A 194 -15.32 -4.67 12.91
N GLN A 195 -15.04 -3.54 12.25
CA GLN A 195 -14.80 -3.50 10.81
C GLN A 195 -13.33 -3.25 10.44
N THR A 196 -12.95 -3.67 9.23
CA THR A 196 -11.68 -3.33 8.59
C THR A 196 -11.97 -2.89 7.16
N ILE A 197 -11.48 -1.72 6.75
CA ILE A 197 -11.59 -1.24 5.37
C ILE A 197 -10.23 -1.40 4.70
N ALA A 198 -10.16 -2.21 3.66
CA ALA A 198 -8.93 -2.48 2.94
C ALA A 198 -9.18 -2.72 1.45
N ILE A 199 -8.12 -2.69 0.66
CA ILE A 199 -8.15 -3.08 -0.75
C ILE A 199 -7.87 -4.57 -0.91
N GLU A 200 -8.41 -5.13 -1.98
CA GLU A 200 -7.97 -6.39 -2.60
C GLU A 200 -7.95 -6.21 -4.12
N TRP A 201 -7.21 -7.07 -4.80
CA TRP A 201 -7.16 -7.11 -6.25
C TRP A 201 -7.32 -8.54 -6.74
N ASP A 202 -7.87 -8.69 -7.95
CA ASP A 202 -8.12 -10.00 -8.53
C ASP A 202 -6.79 -10.68 -8.91
N HIS A 203 -5.87 -9.90 -9.49
CA HIS A 203 -4.57 -10.38 -9.94
C HIS A 203 -3.46 -9.35 -9.70
N GLY A 204 -2.26 -9.82 -9.35
CA GLY A 204 -1.07 -9.00 -9.14
C GLY A 204 0.07 -9.39 -10.09
N VAL A 205 0.66 -8.41 -10.76
CA VAL A 205 1.89 -8.59 -11.56
C VAL A 205 3.05 -7.96 -10.81
N TYR A 206 3.93 -8.78 -10.25
CA TYR A 206 5.04 -8.33 -9.38
C TYR A 206 6.28 -7.98 -10.21
N LEU A 207 6.79 -6.76 -10.01
CA LEU A 207 7.83 -6.15 -10.87
C LEU A 207 9.19 -6.01 -10.16
N GLY A 208 9.23 -6.16 -8.84
CA GLY A 208 10.43 -5.94 -8.02
C GLY A 208 10.61 -4.47 -7.61
N ALA A 209 11.75 -4.15 -6.98
CA ALA A 209 12.00 -2.84 -6.38
C ALA A 209 12.89 -1.90 -7.24
N THR A 210 13.34 -2.32 -8.42
CA THR A 210 14.29 -1.56 -9.26
C THR A 210 13.55 -0.84 -10.41
N PRO A 211 13.26 0.47 -10.32
CA PRO A 211 12.43 1.15 -11.32
C PRO A 211 13.04 1.18 -12.72
N SER A 212 14.36 1.28 -12.83
CA SER A 212 15.07 1.30 -14.12
C SER A 212 14.97 -0.02 -14.89
N GLY A 213 14.57 -1.12 -14.24
CA GLY A 213 14.31 -2.40 -14.87
C GLY A 213 12.87 -2.60 -15.34
N ILE A 214 12.00 -1.59 -15.16
CA ILE A 214 10.57 -1.69 -15.42
C ILE A 214 10.21 -0.75 -16.57
N ASP A 215 9.61 -1.29 -17.63
CA ASP A 215 9.04 -0.49 -18.72
C ASP A 215 7.62 -0.03 -18.34
N PHE A 216 7.52 1.11 -17.66
CA PHE A 216 6.24 1.68 -17.25
C PHE A 216 5.34 2.07 -18.43
N GLY A 217 5.92 2.40 -19.60
CA GLY A 217 5.16 2.69 -20.81
C GLY A 217 4.41 1.46 -21.30
N LEU A 218 5.10 0.32 -21.36
CA LEU A 218 4.49 -0.96 -21.75
C LEU A 218 3.41 -1.40 -20.74
N LEU A 219 3.63 -1.20 -19.44
CA LEU A 219 2.61 -1.50 -18.42
C LEU A 219 1.35 -0.67 -18.62
N ARG A 220 1.52 0.62 -18.94
CA ARG A 220 0.41 1.53 -19.20
C ARG A 220 -0.37 1.15 -20.45
N GLU A 221 0.32 0.76 -21.52
CA GLU A 221 -0.32 0.25 -22.73
C GLU A 221 -1.11 -1.03 -22.46
N LYS A 222 -0.56 -1.95 -21.66
CA LYS A 222 -1.15 -3.26 -21.40
C LYS A 222 -2.31 -3.25 -20.40
N TYR A 223 -2.23 -2.41 -19.36
CA TYR A 223 -3.17 -2.43 -18.24
C TYR A 223 -3.96 -1.12 -18.06
N GLY A 224 -3.63 -0.10 -18.86
CA GLY A 224 -4.38 1.15 -18.92
C GLY A 224 -5.72 1.00 -19.62
N GLU A 225 -6.64 1.90 -19.30
CA GLU A 225 -7.74 2.19 -20.22
C GLU A 225 -7.17 2.95 -21.44
N VAL A 226 -7.73 2.70 -22.62
CA VAL A 226 -7.49 3.58 -23.78
C VAL A 226 -7.91 4.97 -23.35
N ARG A 227 -6.97 5.92 -23.32
CA ARG A 227 -7.28 7.30 -22.92
C ARG A 227 -8.39 7.83 -23.83
N GLU A 228 -9.58 8.06 -23.28
CA GLU A 228 -10.58 8.89 -23.95
C GLU A 228 -10.03 10.32 -24.00
N VAL A 229 -10.10 10.94 -25.17
CA VAL A 229 -9.67 12.32 -25.36
C VAL A 229 -10.84 13.21 -24.97
N GLU A 230 -10.92 13.61 -23.70
CA GLU A 230 -12.05 14.40 -23.18
C GLU A 230 -11.89 15.90 -23.45
N ASN A 231 -10.66 16.40 -23.46
CA ASN A 231 -10.37 17.81 -23.64
C ASN A 231 -9.12 18.05 -24.51
N LEU A 232 -8.89 19.32 -24.86
CA LEU A 232 -7.77 19.71 -25.74
C LEU A 232 -6.39 19.39 -25.16
N SER A 233 -6.24 19.40 -23.82
CA SER A 233 -4.98 19.04 -23.16
C SER A 233 -4.68 17.54 -23.33
N ASP A 234 -5.71 16.70 -23.17
CA ASP A 234 -5.59 15.26 -23.39
C ASP A 234 -5.24 14.95 -24.84
N PHE A 235 -5.86 15.68 -25.77
CA PHE A 235 -5.56 15.56 -27.20
C PHE A 235 -4.10 15.91 -27.51
N ARG A 236 -3.60 17.04 -26.98
CA ARG A 236 -2.21 17.46 -27.18
C ARG A 236 -1.20 16.51 -26.54
N THR A 237 -1.54 15.93 -25.39
CA THR A 237 -0.74 14.89 -24.74
C THR A 237 -0.69 13.62 -25.60
N GLN A 238 -1.83 13.21 -26.16
CA GLN A 238 -1.89 12.08 -27.10
C GLN A 238 -1.04 12.34 -28.35
N GLN A 239 -1.08 13.55 -28.93
CA GLN A 239 -0.23 13.91 -30.07
C GLN A 239 1.27 13.81 -29.71
N SER A 240 1.64 14.21 -28.49
CA SER A 240 3.02 14.10 -27.98
C SER A 240 3.47 12.66 -27.81
N ASP A 241 2.62 11.81 -27.23
CA ASP A 241 2.89 10.39 -27.04
C ASP A 241 3.10 9.69 -28.39
N ILE A 242 2.26 9.98 -29.39
CA ILE A 242 2.37 9.42 -30.75
C ILE A 242 3.68 9.88 -31.43
N PHE A 243 4.01 11.17 -31.34
CA PHE A 243 5.26 11.70 -31.92
C PHE A 243 6.50 11.02 -31.31
N LEU A 244 6.55 10.92 -29.97
CA LEU A 244 7.67 10.29 -29.26
C LEU A 244 7.78 8.79 -29.56
N PHE A 245 6.65 8.11 -29.75
CA PHE A 245 6.63 6.71 -30.17
C PHE A 245 7.29 6.50 -31.53
N TYR A 246 6.87 7.26 -32.55
CA TYR A 246 7.48 7.17 -33.87
C TYR A 246 8.96 7.58 -33.86
N LYS A 247 9.31 8.61 -33.08
CA LYS A 247 10.70 9.04 -32.91
C LYS A 247 11.57 7.92 -32.32
N LYS A 248 11.09 7.23 -31.28
CA LYS A 248 11.77 6.08 -30.66
C LYS A 248 12.00 4.95 -31.67
N ILE A 249 11.04 4.69 -32.55
CA ILE A 249 11.18 3.69 -33.63
C ILE A 249 12.23 4.16 -34.64
N ALA A 250 12.12 5.41 -35.11
CA ALA A 250 13.02 5.98 -36.11
C ALA A 250 14.48 6.05 -35.64
N GLU A 251 14.71 6.30 -34.35
CA GLU A 251 16.04 6.40 -33.74
C GLU A 251 16.57 5.06 -33.19
N SER A 252 15.77 4.00 -33.22
CA SER A 252 16.17 2.71 -32.65
C SER A 252 17.36 2.10 -33.41
N PRO A 253 18.47 1.74 -32.73
CA PRO A 253 19.61 1.09 -33.39
C PRO A 253 19.31 -0.37 -33.79
N LEU A 254 18.25 -0.97 -33.25
CA LEU A 254 17.95 -2.40 -33.37
C LEU A 254 16.98 -2.75 -34.51
N LEU A 255 16.28 -1.75 -35.06
CA LEU A 255 15.26 -1.97 -36.08
C LEU A 255 15.85 -1.90 -37.50
N GLU A 256 15.16 -2.52 -38.47
CA GLU A 256 15.52 -2.43 -39.88
C GLU A 256 15.30 -1.02 -40.44
N THR A 257 16.10 -0.63 -41.43
CA THR A 257 16.04 0.72 -42.04
C THR A 257 14.65 1.03 -42.60
N SER A 258 13.99 0.07 -43.24
CA SER A 258 12.64 0.21 -43.79
C SER A 258 11.60 0.60 -42.73
N VAL A 259 11.71 0.03 -41.52
CA VAL A 259 10.82 0.32 -40.39
C VAL A 259 11.09 1.72 -39.83
N LYS A 260 12.37 2.12 -39.74
CA LYS A 260 12.75 3.47 -39.30
C LYS A 260 12.27 4.54 -40.27
N GLU A 261 12.43 4.30 -41.57
CA GLU A 261 11.96 5.19 -42.63
C GLU A 261 10.43 5.31 -42.63
N ALA A 262 9.71 4.20 -42.43
CA ALA A 262 8.26 4.23 -42.30
C ALA A 262 7.79 5.05 -41.09
N ALA A 263 8.46 4.93 -39.94
CA ALA A 263 8.16 5.73 -38.76
C ALA A 263 8.48 7.23 -38.98
N MET A 264 9.62 7.54 -39.62
CA MET A 264 9.99 8.91 -39.96
C MET A 264 8.98 9.54 -40.95
N ASN A 265 8.56 8.79 -41.97
CA ASN A 265 7.54 9.25 -42.92
C ASN A 265 6.20 9.49 -42.21
N ALA A 266 5.79 8.61 -41.30
CA ALA A 266 4.59 8.83 -40.50
C ALA A 266 4.68 10.12 -39.66
N MET A 267 5.85 10.47 -39.12
CA MET A 267 6.03 11.75 -38.42
C MET A 267 5.84 12.95 -39.35
N TYR A 268 6.38 12.90 -40.56
CA TYR A 268 6.18 13.96 -41.56
C TYR A 268 4.73 14.03 -42.05
N ASP A 269 4.06 12.91 -42.27
CA ASP A 269 2.67 12.88 -42.74
C ASP A 269 1.70 13.41 -41.68
N ILE A 270 1.91 13.01 -40.42
CA ILE A 270 1.01 13.34 -39.31
C ILE A 270 1.30 14.73 -38.74
N PHE A 271 2.58 15.07 -38.57
CA PHE A 271 3.02 16.26 -37.83
C PHE A 271 3.80 17.28 -38.68
N MET A 272 4.07 16.99 -39.95
CA MET A 272 4.84 17.85 -40.87
C MET A 272 6.28 18.11 -40.41
N THR A 273 6.81 17.32 -39.47
CA THR A 273 8.17 17.46 -38.94
C THR A 273 8.65 16.17 -38.27
N GLY A 274 9.94 15.85 -38.44
CA GLY A 274 10.66 14.86 -37.62
C GLY A 274 11.43 15.48 -36.43
N ARG A 275 11.55 16.82 -36.39
CA ARG A 275 12.28 17.55 -35.34
C ARG A 275 11.39 17.81 -34.14
N GLU A 276 11.82 17.36 -32.97
CA GLU A 276 11.06 17.47 -31.72
C GLU A 276 10.82 18.91 -31.27
N GLU A 277 11.80 19.79 -31.44
CA GLU A 277 11.67 21.22 -31.12
C GLU A 277 10.57 21.89 -31.96
N VAL A 278 10.56 21.65 -33.27
CA VAL A 278 9.53 22.15 -34.21
C VAL A 278 8.17 21.52 -33.90
N PHE A 279 8.15 20.25 -33.49
CA PHE A 279 6.92 19.58 -33.06
C PHE A 279 6.31 20.28 -31.84
N ARG A 280 7.12 20.55 -30.79
CA ARG A 280 6.67 21.23 -29.57
C ARG A 280 6.15 22.63 -29.86
N GLU A 281 6.87 23.42 -30.66
CA GLU A 281 6.42 24.76 -31.08
C GLU A 281 5.07 24.71 -31.82
N ASN A 282 4.90 23.74 -32.73
CA ASN A 282 3.64 23.53 -33.46
C ASN A 282 2.50 23.07 -32.53
N LEU A 283 2.81 22.24 -31.53
CA LEU A 283 1.83 21.76 -30.54
C LEU A 283 1.35 22.90 -29.64
N ASP A 284 2.28 23.71 -29.13
CA ASP A 284 1.97 24.83 -28.23
C ASP A 284 1.19 25.94 -28.94
N SER A 285 1.52 26.20 -30.22
CA SER A 285 0.79 27.13 -31.09
C SER A 285 -0.57 26.61 -31.57
N GLY A 286 -0.94 25.38 -31.22
CA GLY A 286 -2.25 24.79 -31.54
C GLY A 286 -2.41 24.35 -32.99
N LYS A 287 -1.31 24.20 -33.74
CA LYS A 287 -1.34 23.82 -35.16
C LYS A 287 -2.01 22.45 -35.41
N TYR A 288 -2.00 21.58 -34.40
CA TYR A 288 -2.62 20.24 -34.49
C TYR A 288 -4.06 20.18 -33.96
N ASP A 289 -4.55 21.24 -33.32
CA ASP A 289 -5.84 21.26 -32.62
C ASP A 289 -7.05 21.12 -33.55
N GLN A 290 -6.89 21.41 -34.85
CA GLN A 290 -7.96 21.25 -35.85
C GLN A 290 -8.49 19.81 -35.91
N ARG A 291 -7.64 18.81 -35.64
CA ARG A 291 -8.03 17.40 -35.60
C ARG A 291 -8.86 17.03 -34.35
N PHE A 292 -8.80 17.83 -33.29
CA PHE A 292 -9.69 17.73 -32.14
C PHE A 292 -11.08 18.29 -32.45
N LEU A 293 -11.17 19.41 -33.17
CA LEU A 293 -12.45 20.03 -33.54
C LEU A 293 -13.25 19.22 -34.59
N GLY A 294 -12.58 18.40 -35.40
CA GLY A 294 -13.22 17.58 -36.45
C GLY A 294 -13.85 16.26 -35.99
N THR A 295 -13.84 15.93 -34.69
CA THR A 295 -14.45 14.69 -34.16
C THR A 295 -15.89 14.86 -33.66
N GLU A 296 -16.39 16.09 -33.47
CA GLU A 296 -17.80 16.31 -33.10
C GLU A 296 -18.80 15.90 -34.19
N ASP A 297 -18.41 15.94 -35.47
CA ASP A 297 -19.32 15.60 -36.59
C ASP A 297 -19.45 14.09 -36.83
N LEU A 298 -18.45 13.28 -36.47
CA LEU A 298 -18.50 11.82 -36.66
C LEU A 298 -19.34 11.10 -35.60
N HIS A 299 -19.57 11.71 -34.43
CA HIS A 299 -20.44 11.12 -33.41
C HIS A 299 -21.94 11.30 -33.69
N LYS A 300 -22.33 12.23 -34.57
CA LYS A 300 -23.73 12.44 -34.95
C LYS A 300 -24.23 11.52 -36.06
N GLU A 301 -23.34 10.89 -36.84
CA GLU A 301 -23.75 10.00 -37.94
C GLU A 301 -23.93 8.52 -37.55
N LYS A 302 -23.59 8.11 -36.32
CA LYS A 302 -23.86 6.74 -35.82
C LYS A 302 -25.11 6.59 -34.95
N VAL A 303 -25.92 7.65 -34.84
CA VAL A 303 -27.26 7.58 -34.23
C VAL A 303 -28.30 7.97 -35.28
N ARG A 304 -28.55 7.05 -36.21
CA ARG A 304 -29.79 7.02 -36.99
C ARG A 304 -30.19 5.58 -37.28
#